data_AF-A0A841DMJ4-F1
#
_entry.id   AF-A0A841DMJ4-F1
#
_cell.length_a   1.000
_cell.length_b   1.000
_cell.length_c   1.000
_cell.angle_alpha   90.00
_cell.angle_beta   90.00
_cell.angle_gamma   90.00
#
_symmetry.space_group_name_H-M   'P 1'
#
loop_
_entity.id
_entity.type
_entity.pdbx_description
1 polymer ?
#
loop_
_entity_poly.entity_id
_entity_poly.type
_entity_poly.pdbx_seq_one_letter_code
_entity_poly.pdbx_strand_id
1 'polypeptide(L)' 'MEQEAQGTRPWPVLRSAQEIECDGWNPSTGRSCVLGYHRGCHRDADGVEWLDR' A
#
# COMPACT_ATOMS: atom_id res chain seq x y z
N MET A 1 -1.19 42.42 -22.41
CA MET A 1 -1.30 41.30 -23.38
C MET A 1 -0.02 40.50 -23.24
N GLU A 2 0.08 39.20 -22.99
CA GLU A 2 -0.80 38.04 -22.81
C GLU A 2 0.13 36.97 -22.15
N GLN A 3 -0.26 36.38 -21.03
CA GLN A 3 -0.72 35.00 -20.88
C GLN A 3 0.38 33.90 -20.82
N GLU A 4 0.58 33.42 -19.60
CA GLU A 4 0.56 32.01 -19.14
C GLU A 4 1.26 30.90 -19.95
N ALA A 5 2.25 30.28 -19.31
CA ALA A 5 2.48 28.83 -19.44
C ALA A 5 2.98 28.27 -18.10
N GLN A 6 2.13 28.31 -17.08
CA GLN A 6 2.29 27.49 -15.89
C GLN A 6 1.81 26.07 -16.21
N GLY A 7 2.68 25.07 -15.97
CA GLY A 7 2.21 23.71 -15.69
C GLY A 7 2.58 22.63 -16.72
N THR A 8 3.84 22.22 -16.73
CA THR A 8 4.15 20.79 -16.92
C THR A 8 4.26 20.18 -15.53
N ARG A 9 3.12 19.72 -14.99
CA ARG A 9 3.17 18.82 -13.82
C ARG A 9 3.94 17.58 -14.25
N PRO A 10 5.07 17.23 -13.62
CA PRO A 10 5.77 16.00 -13.97
C PRO A 10 4.82 14.82 -13.74
N TRP A 11 4.94 13.80 -14.60
CA TRP A 11 4.23 12.55 -14.41
C TRP A 11 4.47 12.03 -12.99
N PRO A 12 3.43 11.55 -12.29
CA PRO A 12 3.60 11.05 -10.94
C PRO A 12 4.57 9.87 -10.94
N VAL A 13 5.46 9.85 -9.95
CA VAL A 13 6.32 8.68 -9.72
C VAL A 13 5.42 7.52 -9.31
N LEU A 14 5.30 6.53 -10.18
CA LEU A 14 4.59 5.28 -9.89
C LEU A 14 5.49 4.45 -8.98
N ARG A 15 5.01 4.16 -7.77
CA ARG A 15 5.64 3.13 -6.93
C ARG A 15 5.14 1.77 -7.37
N SER A 16 6.03 0.79 -7.35
CA SER A 16 5.66 -0.60 -7.53
C SER A 16 4.68 -1.00 -6.42
N ALA A 17 3.69 -1.83 -6.76
CA ALA A 17 2.72 -2.31 -5.77
C ALA A 17 3.39 -3.05 -4.59
N GLN A 18 4.57 -3.63 -4.80
CA GLN A 18 5.37 -4.26 -3.75
C GLN A 18 5.99 -3.25 -2.75
N GLU A 19 6.10 -1.97 -3.12
CA GLU A 19 6.61 -0.90 -2.24
C GLU A 19 5.50 -0.29 -1.37
N ILE A 20 4.25 -0.65 -1.62
CA ILE A 20 3.11 -0.21 -0.82
C ILE A 20 2.91 -1.27 0.25
N GLU A 21 2.96 -0.85 1.51
CA GLU A 21 2.71 -1.73 2.64
C GLU A 21 1.23 -2.09 2.74
N CYS A 22 0.95 -3.29 3.26
CA CYS A 22 -0.41 -3.65 3.66
C CYS A 22 -0.78 -2.87 4.92
N ASP A 23 -1.98 -2.31 4.95
CA ASP A 23 -2.56 -1.67 6.14
C ASP A 23 -3.20 -2.67 7.12
N GLY A 24 -3.19 -3.97 6.79
CA GLY A 24 -3.77 -5.04 7.60
C GLY A 24 -2.99 -5.34 8.88
N TRP A 25 -3.71 -5.35 10.00
CA TRP A 25 -3.21 -5.78 11.31
C TRP A 25 -3.91 -7.06 11.76
N ASN A 26 -3.13 -8.04 12.22
CA ASN A 26 -3.65 -9.30 12.74
C ASN A 26 -4.42 -9.02 14.05
N PRO A 27 -5.74 -9.29 14.12
CA PRO A 27 -6.54 -9.01 15.31
C PRO A 27 -6.19 -9.92 16.51
N SER A 28 -5.57 -11.07 16.26
CA SER A 28 -5.19 -12.02 17.30
C SER A 28 -3.80 -11.76 17.88
N THR A 29 -2.87 -11.24 17.07
CA THR A 29 -1.47 -11.06 17.47
C THR A 29 -1.03 -9.59 17.52
N GLY A 30 -1.81 -8.68 16.92
CA GLY A 30 -1.46 -7.26 16.79
C GLY A 30 -0.29 -6.99 15.85
N ARG A 31 0.08 -7.95 14.99
CA ARG A 31 1.21 -7.83 14.05
C ARG A 31 0.75 -7.32 12.69
N SER A 32 1.63 -6.59 12.00
CA SER A 32 1.35 -6.11 10.64
C SER A 32 1.45 -7.22 9.61
N CYS A 33 0.70 -7.07 8.52
CA CYS A 33 0.80 -7.97 7.38
C CYS A 33 2.11 -7.74 6.60
N VAL A 34 2.76 -8.84 6.20
CA VAL A 34 4.07 -8.83 5.54
C VAL A 34 4.00 -9.02 4.02
N LEU A 35 2.80 -9.19 3.45
CA LEU A 35 2.62 -9.52 2.03
C LEU A 35 2.69 -8.29 1.09
N GLY A 36 2.92 -7.08 1.62
CA GLY A 36 2.84 -5.83 0.85
C GLY A 36 1.40 -5.51 0.43
N TYR A 37 1.17 -4.67 -0.57
CA TYR A 37 -0.19 -4.31 -0.97
C TYR A 37 -0.94 -5.51 -1.59
N HIS A 38 -1.96 -5.98 -0.90
CA HIS A 38 -2.81 -7.07 -1.37
C HIS A 38 -4.26 -6.88 -0.91
N ARG A 39 -5.15 -7.75 -1.39
CA ARG A 39 -6.53 -7.85 -0.92
C ARG A 39 -6.81 -9.29 -0.47
N GLY A 40 -7.62 -9.45 0.57
CA GLY A 40 -8.11 -10.74 1.01
C GLY A 40 -7.34 -11.31 2.21
N CYS A 41 -6.66 -12.44 2.02
CA CYS A 41 -5.97 -13.14 3.10
C CYS A 41 -4.65 -12.45 3.42
N HIS A 42 -4.48 -12.09 4.68
CA HIS A 42 -3.29 -11.50 5.27
C HIS A 42 -2.40 -12.55 5.89
N ARG A 43 -1.12 -12.21 6.06
CA ARG A 43 -0.16 -13.07 6.76
C ARG A 43 0.84 -12.24 7.55
N ASP A 44 1.16 -12.67 8.77
CA ASP A 44 2.18 -12.03 9.61
C ASP A 44 3.53 -12.75 9.49
N ALA A 45 4.56 -12.19 10.14
CA ALA A 45 5.93 -12.71 10.10
C ALA A 45 6.06 -14.14 10.67
N ASP A 46 5.12 -14.57 11.51
CA ASP A 46 5.10 -15.90 12.10
C ASP A 46 4.30 -16.89 11.23
N GLY A 47 3.78 -16.42 10.09
CA GLY A 47 3.04 -17.22 9.14
C GLY A 47 1.57 -17.41 9.48
N VAL A 48 1.04 -16.69 10.48
CA VAL A 48 -0.39 -16.75 10.82
C VAL A 48 -1.20 -16.03 9.77
N GLU A 49 -2.26 -16.66 9.29
CA GLU A 49 -3.14 -16.13 8.24
C GLU A 49 -4.50 -15.68 8.80
N TRP A 50 -5.02 -14.57 8.28
CA TRP A 50 -6.36 -14.07 8.64
C TRP A 50 -7.03 -13.34 7.47
N LEU A 51 -8.35 -13.14 7.55
CA LEU A 51 -9.11 -12.43 6.53
C LEU A 51 -9.37 -10.97 6.95
N ASP A 52 -9.44 -10.09 5.95
CA ASP A 52 -10.05 -8.76 6.10
C ASP A 52 -11.47 -8.89 6.64
N ARG A 53 -11.84 -8.05 7.62
CA ARG A 53 -13.13 -8.13 8.30
C ARG A 53 -14.19 -7.29 7.61
#